data_AF-A6M2N7-F1
#
_entry.id   AF-A6M2N7-F1
#
_cell.length_a   1.000
_cell.length_b   1.000
_cell.length_c   1.000
_cell.angle_alpha   90.00
_cell.angle_beta   90.00
_cell.angle_gamma   90.00
#
_symmetry.space_group_name_H-M   'P 1'
#
loop_
_entity.id
_entity.type
_entity.pdbx_description
1 polymer ?
#
loop_
_entity_poly.entity_id
_entity_poly.type
_entity_poly.pdbx_seq_one_letter_code
_entity_poly.pdbx_strand_id
1 'polypeptide(L)'
;MFKRANKITSLLVAAASVMALVPAYAADVKKVDSEDGTVYNAVAYKDGKYFVDGEINDDEEAYYVADGKFNKLEDVDSGDEAVLFGEKYLDVSDGDYTVDLDKGSVTDDDVKGDTADDAAAALRKKIKDDTDDRYLESEAEGVKNEDDLAIIGGAKYDKPWYATTYTASAKAIGDVNGLTATNNKFNVYTDTNGAYIDADYNLGKVKVTTTADGATKEVTVENTNDTYDAAGSSDSGKDKVSASVKQTAVLTQDKDNIYRLVEVTVKTGHGVITEINGVKIADIGANTVFGGTNTEVTFPAIQKISKAQASDDVDGAKYAKTVTTYALSDDSGNKLDEQSLFVKTDGTAVTTTKYTVANGKLIAYNTDINDNKKVTVDAYTLKTKGGYYYADEEDKSEEDCEVSAQDKTTAAVQTDVDGNLWRLDGGYIYKFDNTDDWDKVYKVDGSFDELSVYDKDNMVAWSEDDDVYSLIGGKSDDNKGDDQGTTPVVKAGWAQTSAGWTYVKADGTKATGWLQDGGAWYYLKADGTMATGWIQDGATWYYLNGSGAMQTGWLNDNGTFYYLNGSGAMLSNTTTPDGYYVGANGAWVK
;
A
#
# COMPACT_ATOMS: atom_id res chain seq x y z
N MET A 1 7.08 64.25 -18.41
CA MET A 1 7.12 65.27 -17.34
C MET A 1 6.31 64.73 -16.18
N PHE A 2 6.94 64.64 -15.00
CA PHE A 2 6.46 64.21 -13.68
C PHE A 2 4.96 64.47 -13.38
N LYS A 3 4.28 63.62 -12.56
CA LYS A 3 4.46 63.59 -11.10
C LYS A 3 4.05 62.28 -10.39
N ARG A 4 4.78 62.04 -9.30
CA ARG A 4 4.74 60.98 -8.29
C ARG A 4 3.62 61.14 -7.24
N ALA A 5 3.26 59.98 -6.66
CA ALA A 5 3.04 59.63 -5.24
C ALA A 5 1.89 60.24 -4.42
N ASN A 6 1.18 59.39 -3.67
CA ASN A 6 1.33 59.34 -2.20
C ASN A 6 0.81 58.05 -1.55
N LYS A 7 1.64 57.53 -0.64
CA LYS A 7 1.36 56.49 0.37
C LYS A 7 0.29 56.97 1.35
N ILE A 8 -0.58 56.09 1.83
CA ILE A 8 -1.40 56.33 3.03
C ILE A 8 -0.93 55.41 4.16
N THR A 9 -0.60 56.07 5.26
CA THR A 9 -0.08 55.57 6.52
C THR A 9 -1.19 54.94 7.37
N SER A 10 -0.83 53.87 8.09
CA SER A 10 -1.62 53.19 9.11
C SER A 10 -2.19 54.14 10.18
N LEU A 11 -3.43 53.90 10.61
CA LEU A 11 -3.96 54.41 11.87
C LEU A 11 -4.27 53.24 12.80
N LEU A 12 -3.44 53.10 13.84
CA LEU A 12 -3.62 52.19 14.97
C LEU A 12 -4.78 52.71 15.83
N VAL A 13 -5.85 51.93 16.01
CA VAL A 13 -6.88 52.20 17.02
C VAL A 13 -6.94 51.02 17.97
N ALA A 14 -6.47 51.23 19.20
CA ALA A 14 -6.66 50.33 20.31
C ALA A 14 -8.12 50.39 20.78
N ALA A 15 -8.82 49.26 20.70
CA ALA A 15 -10.11 49.06 21.37
C ALA A 15 -9.97 47.93 22.39
N ALA A 16 -10.23 48.26 23.65
CA ALA A 16 -10.20 47.35 24.78
C ALA A 16 -11.31 46.29 24.68
N SER A 17 -10.93 45.07 25.06
CA SER A 17 -11.69 43.82 25.06
C SER A 17 -12.99 43.86 25.87
N VAL A 18 -14.08 43.35 25.29
CA VAL A 18 -15.15 42.68 26.03
C VAL A 18 -15.06 41.21 25.65
N MET A 19 -14.68 40.36 26.61
CA MET A 19 -14.66 38.90 26.46
C MET A 19 -16.08 38.41 26.22
N ALA A 20 -16.40 38.08 24.97
CA ALA A 20 -17.43 37.10 24.67
C ALA A 20 -16.72 35.73 24.56
N LEU A 21 -17.14 34.77 25.38
CA LEU A 21 -16.74 33.37 25.22
C LEU A 21 -17.16 32.90 23.82
N VAL A 22 -16.19 32.73 22.92
CA VAL A 22 -16.35 31.99 21.67
C VAL A 22 -15.92 30.53 21.95
N PRO A 23 -16.68 29.51 21.54
CA PRO A 23 -16.37 28.12 21.86
C PRO A 23 -15.22 27.56 21.01
N ALA A 24 -14.49 26.62 21.62
CA ALA A 24 -13.67 25.54 21.05
C ALA A 24 -12.85 25.86 19.77
N TYR A 25 -11.55 26.10 19.96
CA TYR A 25 -10.55 26.11 18.89
C TYR A 25 -10.52 24.74 18.18
N ALA A 26 -10.86 24.72 16.90
CA ALA A 26 -10.30 23.74 15.98
C ALA A 26 -8.77 23.93 16.00
N ALA A 27 -8.00 22.85 16.04
CA ALA A 27 -6.55 22.95 15.94
C ALA A 27 -6.18 23.71 14.65
N ASP A 28 -5.28 24.69 14.74
CA ASP A 28 -4.84 25.47 13.58
C ASP A 28 -4.15 24.53 12.57
N VAL A 29 -4.80 24.27 11.43
CA VAL A 29 -4.23 23.49 10.33
C VAL A 29 -3.05 24.26 9.74
N LYS A 30 -1.93 23.58 9.44
CA LYS A 30 -0.73 24.24 8.90
C LYS A 30 -1.06 24.91 7.57
N LYS A 31 -0.86 26.23 7.50
CA LYS A 31 -0.98 26.99 6.26
C LYS A 31 0.29 26.87 5.43
N VAL A 32 0.12 26.69 4.13
CA VAL A 32 1.17 26.74 3.11
C VAL A 32 0.95 28.01 2.30
N ASP A 33 2.03 28.74 2.02
CA ASP A 33 1.98 29.92 1.17
C ASP A 33 2.08 29.52 -0.31
N SER A 34 1.40 30.28 -1.18
CA SER A 34 1.49 30.17 -2.63
C SER A 34 2.59 31.08 -3.17
N GLU A 35 3.19 30.66 -4.28
CA GLU A 35 4.12 31.44 -5.09
C GLU A 35 3.48 31.70 -6.46
N ASP A 36 3.86 32.83 -7.08
CA ASP A 36 3.40 33.21 -8.41
C ASP A 36 4.14 32.36 -9.47
N GLY A 37 3.40 31.81 -10.44
CA GLY A 37 3.92 31.06 -11.58
C GLY A 37 2.91 30.05 -12.12
N THR A 38 2.96 29.80 -13.42
CA THR A 38 2.04 28.86 -14.10
C THR A 38 2.69 27.48 -14.12
N VAL A 39 2.01 26.46 -13.58
CA VAL A 39 2.49 25.07 -13.60
C VAL A 39 1.59 24.27 -14.55
N TYR A 40 2.19 23.63 -15.55
CA TYR A 40 1.49 22.77 -16.52
C TYR A 40 1.46 21.31 -16.07
N ASN A 41 2.53 20.83 -15.42
CA ASN A 41 2.65 19.50 -14.87
C ASN A 41 3.64 19.49 -13.70
N ALA A 42 3.37 18.69 -12.67
CA ALA A 42 4.30 18.52 -11.57
C ALA A 42 4.27 17.11 -10.96
N VAL A 43 5.46 16.59 -10.64
CA VAL A 43 5.62 15.32 -9.92
C VAL A 43 6.42 15.56 -8.64
N ALA A 44 5.76 15.36 -7.49
CA ALA A 44 6.42 15.43 -6.20
C ALA A 44 7.34 14.22 -5.97
N TYR A 45 8.49 14.42 -5.34
CA TYR A 45 9.41 13.35 -4.99
C TYR A 45 9.99 13.55 -3.59
N LYS A 46 10.56 12.49 -3.01
CA LYS A 46 11.15 12.53 -1.66
C LYS A 46 12.20 13.61 -1.49
N ASP A 47 12.45 13.95 -0.22
CA ASP A 47 13.53 14.86 0.21
C ASP A 47 13.41 16.29 -0.37
N GLY A 48 12.18 16.76 -0.62
CA GLY A 48 11.92 18.10 -1.15
C GLY A 48 12.38 18.26 -2.60
N LYS A 49 12.25 17.19 -3.38
CA LYS A 49 12.57 17.17 -4.80
C LYS A 49 11.29 17.15 -5.62
N TYR A 50 11.30 17.81 -6.76
CA TYR A 50 10.13 17.91 -7.61
C TYR A 50 10.55 17.94 -9.07
N PHE A 51 9.72 17.39 -9.93
CA PHE A 51 9.65 17.82 -11.32
C PHE A 51 8.55 18.89 -11.42
N VAL A 52 8.85 20.01 -12.07
CA VAL A 52 7.91 21.10 -12.32
C VAL A 52 8.11 21.56 -13.75
N ASP A 53 7.09 21.42 -14.58
CA ASP A 53 7.01 22.00 -15.91
C ASP A 53 6.07 23.20 -15.86
N GLY A 54 6.54 24.37 -16.30
CA GLY A 54 5.79 25.62 -16.15
C GLY A 54 6.54 26.89 -16.53
N GLU A 55 5.80 28.00 -16.55
CA GLU A 55 6.34 29.36 -16.60
C GLU A 55 6.66 29.84 -15.19
N ILE A 56 7.93 29.73 -14.80
CA ILE A 56 8.42 30.07 -13.46
C ILE A 56 9.39 31.25 -13.55
N ASN A 57 9.08 32.36 -12.86
CA ASN A 57 9.84 33.61 -12.92
C ASN A 57 10.05 34.17 -14.35
N ASP A 58 9.00 34.16 -15.18
CA ASP A 58 8.99 34.59 -16.59
C ASP A 58 9.78 33.67 -17.56
N ASP A 59 10.25 32.50 -17.10
CA ASP A 59 10.93 31.49 -17.92
C ASP A 59 10.06 30.21 -18.02
N GLU A 60 9.60 29.90 -19.23
CA GLU A 60 8.82 28.71 -19.60
C GLU A 60 9.75 27.52 -19.88
N GLU A 61 9.89 26.62 -18.91
CA GLU A 61 10.85 25.51 -18.97
C GLU A 61 10.39 24.31 -18.12
N ALA A 62 10.99 23.14 -18.36
CA ALA A 62 10.92 22.00 -17.46
C ALA A 62 12.06 22.05 -16.42
N TYR A 63 11.72 21.85 -15.15
CA TYR A 63 12.64 21.98 -14.02
C TYR A 63 12.72 20.72 -13.17
N TYR A 64 13.95 20.36 -12.80
CA TYR A 64 14.22 19.57 -11.62
C TYR A 64 14.47 20.48 -10.42
N VAL A 65 13.57 20.43 -9.44
CA VAL A 65 13.68 21.20 -8.21
C VAL A 65 14.37 20.36 -7.14
N ALA A 66 15.44 20.90 -6.55
CA ALA A 66 16.13 20.30 -5.41
C ALA A 66 16.73 21.38 -4.51
N ASP A 67 16.64 21.18 -3.19
CA ASP A 67 17.08 22.18 -2.19
C ASP A 67 16.47 23.59 -2.45
N GLY A 68 15.21 23.64 -2.89
CA GLY A 68 14.49 24.88 -3.21
C GLY A 68 14.92 25.57 -4.50
N LYS A 69 15.80 24.97 -5.31
CA LYS A 69 16.30 25.54 -6.56
C LYS A 69 15.71 24.85 -7.76
N PHE A 70 15.21 25.65 -8.70
CA PHE A 70 14.74 25.23 -10.02
C PHE A 70 15.94 25.07 -10.95
N ASN A 71 16.23 23.84 -11.38
CA ASN A 71 17.30 23.54 -12.31
C ASN A 71 16.67 23.12 -13.63
N LYS A 72 16.89 23.90 -14.70
CA LYS A 72 16.38 23.59 -16.04
C LYS A 72 16.87 22.21 -16.52
N LEU A 73 15.96 21.45 -17.13
CA LEU A 73 16.23 20.20 -17.82
C LEU A 73 16.38 20.49 -19.31
N GLU A 74 17.63 20.63 -19.78
CA GLU A 74 17.94 21.19 -21.12
C GLU A 74 17.35 20.39 -22.30
N ASP A 75 17.11 19.10 -22.13
CA ASP A 75 16.62 18.20 -23.19
C ASP A 75 15.10 17.93 -23.10
N VAL A 76 14.42 18.50 -22.10
CA VAL A 76 12.97 18.37 -21.92
C VAL A 76 12.31 19.71 -22.24
N ASP A 77 11.44 19.73 -23.24
CA ASP A 77 10.70 20.93 -23.61
C ASP A 77 9.53 21.16 -22.63
N SER A 78 9.16 22.42 -22.41
CA SER A 78 7.98 22.74 -21.60
C SER A 78 6.69 22.35 -22.33
N GLY A 79 5.71 21.87 -21.57
CA GLY A 79 4.44 21.35 -22.07
C GLY A 79 4.47 19.89 -22.50
N ASP A 80 5.62 19.22 -22.40
CA ASP A 80 5.73 17.78 -22.62
C ASP A 80 5.08 17.00 -21.47
N GLU A 81 4.29 15.98 -21.81
CA GLU A 81 3.67 15.12 -20.81
C GLU A 81 4.74 14.28 -20.11
N ALA A 82 4.81 14.38 -18.79
CA ALA A 82 5.75 13.64 -17.95
C ALA A 82 4.98 12.75 -16.96
N VAL A 83 5.12 11.43 -17.11
CA VAL A 83 4.36 10.43 -16.35
C VAL A 83 5.31 9.61 -15.48
N LEU A 84 4.95 9.40 -14.22
CA LEU A 84 5.74 8.59 -13.30
C LEU A 84 5.83 7.12 -13.75
N PHE A 85 7.05 6.60 -13.86
CA PHE A 85 7.37 5.20 -14.08
C PHE A 85 8.31 4.64 -13.02
N GLY A 86 7.95 3.47 -12.49
CA GLY A 86 8.73 2.75 -11.49
C GLY A 86 9.01 3.59 -10.24
N GLU A 87 10.20 3.43 -9.68
CA GLU A 87 10.54 3.98 -8.36
C GLU A 87 10.88 5.48 -8.37
N LYS A 88 11.19 6.04 -9.55
CA LYS A 88 11.83 7.36 -9.65
C LYS A 88 11.95 7.96 -11.04
N TYR A 89 11.47 7.30 -12.08
CA TYR A 89 11.65 7.78 -13.45
C TYR A 89 10.41 8.52 -13.89
N LEU A 90 10.58 9.57 -14.69
CA LEU A 90 9.48 10.13 -15.48
C LEU A 90 9.70 9.75 -16.93
N ASP A 91 8.69 9.14 -17.52
CA ASP A 91 8.55 8.90 -18.95
C ASP A 91 8.00 10.19 -19.58
N VAL A 92 8.78 10.82 -20.45
CA VAL A 92 8.47 12.14 -21.03
C VAL A 92 8.29 12.01 -22.53
N SER A 93 7.22 12.62 -23.06
CA SER A 93 6.92 12.61 -24.50
C SER A 93 6.81 11.19 -25.09
N ASP A 94 6.15 10.29 -24.35
CA ASP A 94 5.86 8.90 -24.76
C ASP A 94 7.14 8.09 -25.09
N GLY A 95 8.15 8.18 -24.23
CA GLY A 95 9.40 7.42 -24.32
C GLY A 95 10.57 8.13 -24.99
N ASP A 96 10.38 9.36 -25.50
CA ASP A 96 11.46 10.12 -26.15
C ASP A 96 12.56 10.51 -25.15
N TYR A 97 12.19 10.82 -23.91
CA TYR A 97 13.13 11.13 -22.84
C TYR A 97 12.71 10.52 -21.50
N THR A 98 13.71 10.19 -20.67
CA THR A 98 13.50 9.77 -19.29
C THR A 98 14.21 10.68 -18.29
N VAL A 99 13.51 11.14 -17.24
CA VAL A 99 14.08 11.91 -16.13
C VAL A 99 14.29 11.02 -14.89
N ASP A 100 15.50 11.00 -14.30
CA ASP A 100 15.80 10.33 -13.01
C ASP A 100 15.60 11.31 -11.83
N LEU A 101 14.50 11.20 -11.08
CA LEU A 101 14.15 12.09 -9.97
C LEU A 101 15.14 12.04 -8.78
N ASP A 102 15.95 10.99 -8.65
CA ASP A 102 17.01 10.99 -7.63
C ASP A 102 18.10 12.02 -7.97
N LYS A 103 18.37 12.25 -9.26
CA LYS A 103 19.55 12.98 -9.75
C LYS A 103 19.24 14.25 -10.55
N GLY A 104 18.03 14.37 -11.11
CA GLY A 104 17.68 15.41 -12.09
C GLY A 104 18.40 15.24 -13.43
N SER A 105 18.78 14.02 -13.81
CA SER A 105 19.42 13.75 -15.11
C SER A 105 18.39 13.29 -16.13
N VAL A 106 18.56 13.72 -17.38
CA VAL A 106 17.76 13.30 -18.55
C VAL A 106 18.56 12.31 -19.40
N THR A 107 17.87 11.37 -20.03
CA THR A 107 18.42 10.42 -21.02
C THR A 107 17.42 10.23 -22.15
N ASP A 108 17.88 9.90 -23.35
CA ASP A 108 17.08 9.56 -24.54
C ASP A 108 16.76 8.06 -24.64
N ASP A 109 17.02 7.32 -23.56
CA ASP A 109 16.66 5.91 -23.44
C ASP A 109 15.19 5.80 -23.00
N ASP A 110 14.42 4.93 -23.67
CA ASP A 110 13.08 4.53 -23.23
C ASP A 110 13.19 3.51 -22.07
N VAL A 111 13.48 4.03 -20.87
CA VAL A 111 13.68 3.19 -19.68
C VAL A 111 12.45 2.35 -19.37
N LYS A 112 11.24 2.81 -19.70
CA LYS A 112 9.99 2.09 -19.42
C LYS A 112 9.82 0.92 -20.36
N GLY A 113 9.93 1.14 -21.67
CA GLY A 113 9.88 0.09 -22.68
C GLY A 113 11.02 -0.90 -22.52
N ASP A 114 12.26 -0.43 -22.35
CA ASP A 114 13.43 -1.28 -22.14
C ASP A 114 13.28 -2.16 -20.89
N THR A 115 12.73 -1.63 -19.80
CA THR A 115 12.48 -2.42 -18.57
C THR A 115 11.47 -3.55 -18.83
N ALA A 116 10.43 -3.28 -19.61
CA ALA A 116 9.42 -4.27 -19.96
C ALA A 116 9.97 -5.33 -20.94
N ASP A 117 10.75 -4.91 -21.94
CA ASP A 117 11.43 -5.79 -22.89
C ASP A 117 12.42 -6.73 -22.20
N ASP A 118 13.22 -6.22 -21.27
CA ASP A 118 14.12 -7.01 -20.45
C ASP A 118 13.36 -8.01 -19.58
N ALA A 119 12.24 -7.59 -18.98
CA ALA A 119 11.37 -8.46 -18.20
C ALA A 119 10.79 -9.59 -19.06
N ALA A 120 10.29 -9.27 -20.27
CA ALA A 120 9.74 -10.22 -21.22
C ALA A 120 10.81 -11.23 -21.68
N ALA A 121 12.02 -10.75 -21.99
CA ALA A 121 13.14 -11.60 -22.37
C ALA A 121 13.58 -12.54 -21.25
N ALA A 122 13.67 -12.02 -20.01
CA ALA A 122 14.03 -12.80 -18.83
C ALA A 122 12.96 -13.85 -18.47
N LEU A 123 11.67 -13.47 -18.53
CA LEU A 123 10.54 -14.37 -18.31
C LEU A 123 10.53 -15.50 -19.35
N ARG A 124 10.60 -15.15 -20.63
CA ARG A 124 10.62 -16.11 -21.75
C ARG A 124 11.75 -17.12 -21.60
N LYS A 125 12.93 -16.67 -21.18
CA LYS A 125 14.07 -17.58 -20.95
C LYS A 125 13.76 -18.59 -19.83
N LYS A 126 13.24 -18.14 -18.70
CA LYS A 126 12.92 -19.01 -17.56
C LYS A 126 11.80 -20.00 -17.88
N ILE A 127 10.76 -19.56 -18.58
CA ILE A 127 9.65 -20.44 -18.96
C ILE A 127 10.07 -21.52 -19.97
N LYS A 128 10.98 -21.22 -20.90
CA LYS A 128 11.54 -22.23 -21.81
C LYS A 128 12.34 -23.31 -21.09
N ASP A 129 13.02 -22.93 -20.01
CA ASP A 129 13.93 -23.83 -19.30
C ASP A 129 13.20 -24.73 -18.29
N ASP A 130 12.01 -24.35 -17.78
CA ASP A 130 11.49 -24.86 -16.50
C ASP A 130 9.96 -24.97 -16.42
N THR A 131 9.28 -25.67 -17.33
CA THR A 131 7.81 -25.74 -17.30
C THR A 131 7.18 -27.09 -17.65
N ASP A 132 7.88 -28.23 -17.56
CA ASP A 132 7.39 -29.64 -17.64
C ASP A 132 5.94 -29.88 -18.15
N ASP A 133 5.63 -29.43 -19.38
CA ASP A 133 4.28 -29.45 -19.98
C ASP A 133 3.17 -28.75 -19.18
N ARG A 134 3.47 -27.74 -18.37
CA ARG A 134 2.51 -26.77 -17.81
C ARG A 134 1.95 -25.87 -18.90
N TYR A 135 2.83 -25.27 -19.71
CA TYR A 135 2.46 -24.35 -20.79
C TYR A 135 2.60 -24.99 -22.15
N LEU A 136 1.84 -24.51 -23.13
CA LEU A 136 1.91 -24.95 -24.51
C LEU A 136 3.24 -24.49 -25.11
N GLU A 137 4.13 -25.45 -25.43
CA GLU A 137 5.50 -25.18 -25.89
C GLU A 137 5.56 -24.25 -27.11
N SER A 138 4.64 -24.39 -28.07
CA SER A 138 4.59 -23.53 -29.26
C SER A 138 4.24 -22.07 -28.97
N GLU A 139 3.64 -21.79 -27.81
CA GLU A 139 3.27 -20.45 -27.35
C GLU A 139 4.07 -20.00 -26.12
N ALA A 140 4.96 -20.86 -25.58
CA ALA A 140 5.89 -20.50 -24.51
C ALA A 140 6.87 -19.38 -24.94
N GLU A 141 7.04 -19.18 -26.25
CA GLU A 141 7.80 -18.06 -26.82
C GLU A 141 6.94 -16.81 -27.12
N GLY A 142 5.67 -16.83 -26.72
CA GLY A 142 4.68 -15.80 -27.07
C GLY A 142 5.02 -14.42 -26.53
N VAL A 143 5.53 -14.35 -25.30
CA VAL A 143 5.90 -13.09 -24.62
C VAL A 143 7.28 -12.62 -25.08
N LYS A 144 7.31 -11.55 -25.87
CA LYS A 144 8.49 -11.08 -26.60
C LYS A 144 9.03 -9.76 -26.10
N ASN A 145 8.13 -8.82 -25.87
CA ASN A 145 8.40 -7.41 -25.64
C ASN A 145 7.33 -6.82 -24.71
N GLU A 146 7.40 -5.50 -24.52
CA GLU A 146 6.45 -4.71 -23.74
C GLU A 146 4.98 -4.92 -24.11
N ASP A 147 4.65 -5.13 -25.40
CA ASP A 147 3.27 -5.30 -25.87
C ASP A 147 2.57 -6.54 -25.27
N ASP A 148 3.37 -7.53 -24.84
CA ASP A 148 2.89 -8.79 -24.27
C ASP A 148 2.79 -8.74 -22.73
N LEU A 149 3.14 -7.59 -22.11
CA LEU A 149 3.18 -7.38 -20.68
C LEU A 149 2.29 -6.19 -20.26
N ALA A 150 1.38 -6.43 -19.32
CA ALA A 150 0.61 -5.36 -18.70
C ALA A 150 1.22 -4.99 -17.33
N ILE A 151 1.58 -3.73 -17.12
CA ILE A 151 2.03 -3.25 -15.79
C ILE A 151 0.89 -3.44 -14.78
N ILE A 152 1.20 -4.03 -13.62
CA ILE A 152 0.30 -4.16 -12.49
C ILE A 152 0.27 -2.83 -11.74
N GLY A 153 -0.90 -2.19 -11.64
CA GLY A 153 -1.06 -0.97 -10.85
C GLY A 153 -0.77 -1.20 -9.36
N GLY A 154 -0.32 -0.16 -8.66
CA GLY A 154 0.08 -0.21 -7.25
C GLY A 154 0.21 1.20 -6.64
N ALA A 155 0.80 1.29 -5.45
CA ALA A 155 1.21 2.58 -4.89
C ALA A 155 2.23 3.25 -5.82
N LYS A 156 2.30 4.59 -5.79
CA LYS A 156 3.29 5.31 -6.58
C LYS A 156 4.70 4.94 -6.11
N TYR A 157 5.68 5.04 -7.01
CA TYR A 157 7.09 4.76 -6.72
C TYR A 157 7.41 3.29 -6.36
N ASP A 158 6.47 2.37 -6.60
CA ASP A 158 6.73 0.95 -6.44
C ASP A 158 7.53 0.37 -7.62
N LYS A 159 8.30 -0.67 -7.34
CA LYS A 159 8.98 -1.44 -8.37
C LYS A 159 7.93 -2.10 -9.31
N PRO A 160 8.06 -1.95 -10.64
CA PRO A 160 7.12 -2.56 -11.58
C PRO A 160 7.05 -4.08 -11.44
N TRP A 161 5.82 -4.57 -11.57
CA TRP A 161 5.49 -5.97 -11.82
C TRP A 161 4.57 -6.01 -13.03
N TYR A 162 4.66 -7.09 -13.80
CA TYR A 162 3.93 -7.25 -15.04
C TYR A 162 3.05 -8.49 -14.99
N ALA A 163 1.88 -8.40 -15.62
CA ALA A 163 0.95 -9.50 -15.83
C ALA A 163 0.95 -9.92 -17.30
N THR A 164 0.86 -11.22 -17.52
CA THR A 164 0.68 -11.81 -18.84
C THR A 164 -0.06 -13.14 -18.72
N THR A 165 -0.30 -13.82 -19.84
CA THR A 165 -0.93 -15.14 -19.85
C THR A 165 -0.20 -16.13 -20.73
N TYR A 166 -0.20 -17.39 -20.30
CA TYR A 166 0.30 -18.51 -21.10
C TYR A 166 -0.83 -19.50 -21.38
N THR A 167 -0.85 -20.05 -22.59
CA THR A 167 -1.75 -21.15 -22.93
C THR A 167 -1.30 -22.42 -22.22
N ALA A 168 -2.24 -23.12 -21.60
CA ALA A 168 -2.03 -24.42 -20.98
C ALA A 168 -1.71 -25.49 -22.04
N SER A 169 -0.80 -26.42 -21.71
CA SER A 169 -0.55 -27.57 -22.57
C SER A 169 -1.76 -28.53 -22.60
N ALA A 170 -1.73 -29.50 -23.52
CA ALA A 170 -2.74 -30.57 -23.53
C ALA A 170 -2.72 -31.43 -22.26
N LYS A 171 -1.54 -31.62 -21.63
CA LYS A 171 -1.39 -32.30 -20.34
C LYS A 171 -2.07 -31.49 -19.25
N ALA A 172 -1.74 -30.19 -19.15
CA ALA A 172 -2.30 -29.30 -18.15
C ALA A 172 -3.84 -29.19 -18.23
N ILE A 173 -4.43 -29.22 -19.43
CA ILE A 173 -5.89 -29.26 -19.59
C ILE A 173 -6.52 -30.52 -18.96
N GLY A 174 -5.79 -31.64 -18.91
CA GLY A 174 -6.24 -32.87 -18.26
C GLY A 174 -6.01 -32.89 -16.75
N ASP A 175 -4.99 -32.18 -16.27
CA ASP A 175 -4.52 -32.25 -14.87
C ASP A 175 -5.06 -31.12 -13.98
N VAL A 176 -5.39 -29.96 -14.56
CA VAL A 176 -5.83 -28.79 -13.79
C VAL A 176 -7.35 -28.67 -13.79
N ASN A 177 -7.91 -28.60 -12.59
CA ASN A 177 -9.35 -28.45 -12.39
C ASN A 177 -9.84 -27.12 -12.98
N GLY A 178 -10.91 -27.20 -13.77
CA GLY A 178 -11.57 -26.03 -14.38
C GLY A 178 -10.97 -25.56 -15.71
N LEU A 179 -9.82 -26.10 -16.13
CA LEU A 179 -9.34 -25.88 -17.49
C LEU A 179 -10.15 -26.70 -18.50
N THR A 180 -10.32 -26.12 -19.68
CA THR A 180 -10.98 -26.75 -20.83
C THR A 180 -10.28 -26.32 -22.11
N ALA A 181 -10.61 -26.91 -23.26
CA ALA A 181 -10.05 -26.48 -24.55
C ALA A 181 -10.31 -25.00 -24.89
N THR A 182 -11.34 -24.37 -24.28
CA THR A 182 -11.68 -22.96 -24.47
C THR A 182 -11.31 -22.06 -23.28
N ASN A 183 -11.07 -22.65 -22.12
CA ASN A 183 -10.61 -21.97 -20.91
C ASN A 183 -9.25 -22.56 -20.54
N ASN A 184 -8.21 -22.15 -21.25
CA ASN A 184 -6.88 -22.76 -21.21
C ASN A 184 -5.77 -21.72 -21.02
N LYS A 185 -6.03 -20.65 -20.29
CA LYS A 185 -5.03 -19.61 -20.02
C LYS A 185 -4.67 -19.63 -18.54
N PHE A 186 -3.38 -19.62 -18.25
CA PHE A 186 -2.83 -19.37 -16.93
C PHE A 186 -2.43 -17.91 -16.81
N ASN A 187 -2.73 -17.31 -15.66
CA ASN A 187 -2.24 -15.99 -15.30
C ASN A 187 -0.83 -16.11 -14.74
N VAL A 188 0.09 -15.33 -15.30
CA VAL A 188 1.49 -15.28 -14.86
C VAL A 188 1.87 -13.84 -14.52
N TYR A 189 2.49 -13.65 -13.36
CA TYR A 189 3.04 -12.35 -12.97
C TYR A 189 4.55 -12.44 -12.88
N THR A 190 5.26 -11.40 -13.31
CA THR A 190 6.73 -11.35 -13.28
C THR A 190 7.24 -10.01 -12.78
N ASP A 191 8.37 -10.03 -12.07
CA ASP A 191 9.15 -8.83 -11.80
C ASP A 191 10.01 -8.45 -13.02
N THR A 192 10.67 -7.29 -12.92
CA THR A 192 11.58 -6.76 -13.96
C THR A 192 12.78 -7.68 -14.27
N ASN A 193 13.08 -8.68 -13.44
CA ASN A 193 14.18 -9.63 -13.63
C ASN A 193 13.68 -11.00 -14.14
N GLY A 194 12.42 -11.10 -14.55
CA GLY A 194 11.79 -12.35 -14.98
C GLY A 194 11.46 -13.31 -13.83
N ALA A 195 11.60 -12.93 -12.55
CA ALA A 195 11.17 -13.78 -11.45
C ALA A 195 9.64 -13.81 -11.45
N TYR A 196 9.08 -14.99 -11.72
CA TYR A 196 7.67 -15.11 -12.07
C TYR A 196 6.90 -16.06 -11.17
N ILE A 197 5.58 -15.92 -11.17
CA ILE A 197 4.65 -16.79 -10.47
C ILE A 197 3.52 -17.20 -11.42
N ASP A 198 3.28 -18.51 -11.54
CA ASP A 198 1.99 -19.07 -11.92
C ASP A 198 1.00 -18.71 -10.81
N ALA A 199 0.05 -17.85 -11.13
CA ALA A 199 -0.88 -17.31 -10.16
C ALA A 199 -2.08 -18.23 -9.92
N ASP A 200 -2.28 -19.29 -10.73
CA ASP A 200 -3.52 -20.07 -10.74
C ASP A 200 -3.40 -21.43 -10.07
N TYR A 201 -2.19 -21.90 -9.78
CA TYR A 201 -1.98 -23.14 -9.02
C TYR A 201 -2.35 -23.02 -7.53
N ASN A 202 -1.71 -22.11 -6.80
CA ASN A 202 -1.86 -22.01 -5.34
C ASN A 202 -3.17 -21.29 -4.98
N LEU A 203 -4.11 -22.00 -4.36
CA LEU A 203 -5.43 -21.47 -3.97
C LEU A 203 -5.43 -20.91 -2.54
N GLY A 204 -4.34 -21.09 -1.80
CA GLY A 204 -4.32 -20.87 -0.36
C GLY A 204 -4.98 -22.03 0.37
N LYS A 205 -5.94 -21.75 1.27
CA LYS A 205 -6.63 -22.81 2.03
C LYS A 205 -8.14 -22.63 1.94
N VAL A 206 -8.80 -23.56 1.26
CA VAL A 206 -10.26 -23.62 1.18
C VAL A 206 -10.73 -24.91 1.85
N LYS A 207 -11.29 -24.82 3.05
CA LYS A 207 -11.90 -25.94 3.76
C LYS A 207 -13.27 -26.26 3.16
N VAL A 208 -13.53 -27.53 2.88
CA VAL A 208 -14.76 -28.00 2.23
C VAL A 208 -15.33 -29.15 3.03
N THR A 209 -16.59 -29.03 3.45
CA THR A 209 -17.31 -30.10 4.15
C THR A 209 -18.36 -30.70 3.23
N THR A 210 -18.25 -32.00 2.96
CA THR A 210 -19.22 -32.77 2.17
C THR A 210 -20.03 -33.72 3.04
N THR A 211 -21.24 -34.05 2.62
CA THR A 211 -22.08 -35.09 3.22
C THR A 211 -22.69 -36.01 2.18
N ALA A 212 -22.74 -37.31 2.47
CA ALA A 212 -23.40 -38.34 1.67
C ALA A 212 -23.73 -39.53 2.56
N ASP A 213 -24.92 -40.14 2.39
CA ASP A 213 -25.30 -41.41 3.05
C ASP A 213 -25.09 -41.45 4.58
N GLY A 214 -25.29 -40.30 5.25
CA GLY A 214 -25.09 -40.16 6.69
C GLY A 214 -23.62 -40.03 7.14
N ALA A 215 -22.67 -39.99 6.20
CA ALA A 215 -21.27 -39.65 6.44
C ALA A 215 -21.00 -38.16 6.19
N THR A 216 -20.02 -37.62 6.89
CA THR A 216 -19.50 -36.25 6.74
C THR A 216 -17.98 -36.32 6.58
N LYS A 217 -17.42 -35.50 5.70
CA LYS A 217 -15.99 -35.42 5.44
C LYS A 217 -15.57 -33.97 5.23
N GLU A 218 -14.54 -33.54 5.94
CA GLU A 218 -13.88 -32.25 5.75
C GLU A 218 -12.52 -32.48 5.07
N VAL A 219 -12.21 -31.63 4.09
CA VAL A 219 -10.92 -31.58 3.39
C VAL A 219 -10.48 -30.13 3.25
N THR A 220 -9.17 -29.88 3.14
CA THR A 220 -8.63 -28.56 2.79
C THR A 220 -8.07 -28.65 1.39
N VAL A 221 -8.68 -27.90 0.47
CA VAL A 221 -8.22 -27.77 -0.92
C VAL A 221 -7.21 -26.63 -0.97
N GLU A 222 -5.98 -26.93 -1.38
CA GLU A 222 -4.87 -25.98 -1.35
C GLU A 222 -4.42 -25.49 -2.73
N ASN A 223 -4.78 -26.22 -3.79
CA ASN A 223 -4.38 -25.89 -5.15
C ASN A 223 -5.42 -26.36 -6.18
N THR A 224 -5.19 -26.00 -7.44
CA THR A 224 -6.09 -26.29 -8.56
C THR A 224 -5.77 -27.55 -9.35
N ASN A 225 -4.69 -28.29 -9.03
CA ASN A 225 -4.41 -29.58 -9.66
C ASN A 225 -5.00 -30.75 -8.86
N ASP A 226 -4.90 -30.68 -7.54
CA ASP A 226 -5.22 -31.79 -6.67
C ASP A 226 -6.73 -32.00 -6.51
N THR A 227 -7.07 -33.24 -6.20
CA THR A 227 -8.43 -33.66 -5.90
C THR A 227 -8.43 -34.38 -4.55
N TYR A 228 -9.57 -34.40 -3.86
CA TYR A 228 -9.67 -34.84 -2.46
C TYR A 228 -10.89 -35.73 -2.21
N ASP A 229 -10.81 -36.62 -1.22
CA ASP A 229 -11.90 -37.51 -0.83
C ASP A 229 -13.18 -36.76 -0.37
N ALA A 230 -14.33 -37.17 -0.90
CA ALA A 230 -15.66 -36.73 -0.45
C ALA A 230 -16.29 -37.72 0.55
N ALA A 231 -17.29 -37.26 1.30
CA ALA A 231 -18.05 -38.09 2.24
C ALA A 231 -18.71 -39.30 1.56
N GLY A 232 -18.73 -40.44 2.25
CA GLY A 232 -19.39 -41.67 1.79
C GLY A 232 -18.76 -42.36 0.58
N SER A 233 -17.65 -41.82 0.03
CA SER A 233 -16.99 -42.42 -1.12
C SER A 233 -16.29 -43.74 -0.70
N SER A 234 -16.89 -44.87 -1.08
CA SER A 234 -16.33 -46.22 -0.84
C SER A 234 -15.45 -46.72 -1.99
N ASP A 235 -15.31 -45.92 -3.06
CA ASP A 235 -14.70 -46.38 -4.31
C ASP A 235 -13.18 -46.18 -4.32
N SER A 236 -12.50 -47.13 -4.95
CA SER A 236 -11.04 -47.20 -5.00
C SER A 236 -10.38 -46.26 -6.02
N GLY A 237 -11.18 -45.52 -6.80
CA GLY A 237 -10.77 -44.46 -7.74
C GLY A 237 -10.97 -43.06 -7.14
N LYS A 238 -10.22 -42.82 -6.07
CA LYS A 238 -10.36 -41.74 -5.09
C LYS A 238 -10.29 -40.34 -5.70
N ASP A 239 -10.77 -39.40 -4.88
CA ASP A 239 -10.83 -37.97 -5.13
C ASP A 239 -12.03 -37.48 -5.94
N LYS A 240 -12.85 -36.65 -5.29
CA LYS A 240 -14.15 -36.17 -5.79
C LYS A 240 -14.37 -34.69 -5.48
N VAL A 241 -13.68 -34.12 -4.49
CA VAL A 241 -13.69 -32.69 -4.21
C VAL A 241 -12.53 -32.05 -4.96
N SER A 242 -12.79 -30.94 -5.65
CA SER A 242 -11.76 -30.15 -6.33
C SER A 242 -12.12 -28.68 -6.36
N ALA A 243 -11.16 -27.83 -6.71
CA ALA A 243 -11.41 -26.41 -6.89
C ALA A 243 -10.67 -25.84 -8.10
N SER A 244 -11.26 -24.82 -8.71
CA SER A 244 -10.67 -24.04 -9.79
C SER A 244 -10.77 -22.55 -9.48
N VAL A 245 -9.91 -21.76 -10.10
CA VAL A 245 -9.89 -20.30 -9.98
C VAL A 245 -9.95 -19.66 -11.37
N LYS A 246 -10.70 -18.57 -11.49
CA LYS A 246 -10.75 -17.75 -12.70
C LYS A 246 -10.50 -16.31 -12.31
N GLN A 247 -9.42 -15.72 -12.84
CA GLN A 247 -9.14 -14.30 -12.64
C GLN A 247 -10.16 -13.43 -13.36
N THR A 248 -10.70 -12.45 -12.64
CA THR A 248 -11.61 -11.44 -13.18
C THR A 248 -10.87 -10.12 -13.41
N ALA A 249 -10.01 -9.72 -12.48
CA ALA A 249 -9.17 -8.53 -12.58
C ALA A 249 -7.94 -8.61 -11.67
N VAL A 250 -6.84 -7.95 -12.06
CA VAL A 250 -5.77 -7.58 -11.12
C VAL A 250 -6.17 -6.25 -10.52
N LEU A 251 -6.18 -6.15 -9.19
CA LEU A 251 -6.70 -4.97 -8.48
C LEU A 251 -5.59 -3.95 -8.23
N THR A 252 -4.53 -4.39 -7.56
CA THR A 252 -3.40 -3.54 -7.14
C THR A 252 -2.24 -4.42 -6.63
N GLN A 253 -1.15 -3.79 -6.19
CA GLN A 253 -0.04 -4.44 -5.50
C GLN A 253 0.46 -3.60 -4.33
N ASP A 254 1.05 -4.26 -3.35
CA ASP A 254 1.92 -3.65 -2.34
C ASP A 254 3.35 -4.19 -2.49
N LYS A 255 4.25 -3.76 -1.62
CA LYS A 255 5.66 -4.21 -1.61
C LYS A 255 5.84 -5.73 -1.75
N ASP A 256 5.02 -6.51 -1.07
CA ASP A 256 5.21 -7.96 -0.88
C ASP A 256 4.18 -8.81 -1.63
N ASN A 257 3.07 -8.22 -2.08
CA ASN A 257 1.91 -8.96 -2.58
C ASN A 257 1.25 -8.31 -3.79
N ILE A 258 0.61 -9.15 -4.61
CA ILE A 258 -0.33 -8.75 -5.66
C ILE A 258 -1.73 -9.12 -5.19
N TYR A 259 -2.69 -8.23 -5.43
CA TYR A 259 -4.10 -8.41 -5.08
C TYR A 259 -4.89 -8.57 -6.37
N ARG A 260 -5.66 -9.65 -6.47
CA ARG A 260 -6.51 -9.91 -7.62
C ARG A 260 -7.90 -10.34 -7.20
N LEU A 261 -8.87 -10.03 -8.05
CA LEU A 261 -10.24 -10.50 -7.94
C LEU A 261 -10.39 -11.78 -8.77
N VAL A 262 -10.94 -12.82 -8.14
CA VAL A 262 -11.19 -14.11 -8.77
C VAL A 262 -12.59 -14.62 -8.50
N GLU A 263 -13.08 -15.48 -9.37
CA GLU A 263 -14.17 -16.41 -9.07
C GLU A 263 -13.56 -17.77 -8.69
N VAL A 264 -13.83 -18.23 -7.47
CA VAL A 264 -13.47 -19.57 -7.01
C VAL A 264 -14.64 -20.50 -7.24
N THR A 265 -14.38 -21.68 -7.80
CA THR A 265 -15.37 -22.75 -7.97
C THR A 265 -14.92 -23.99 -7.23
N VAL A 266 -15.77 -24.55 -6.36
CA VAL A 266 -15.53 -25.80 -5.64
C VAL A 266 -16.55 -26.84 -6.09
N LYS A 267 -16.09 -28.03 -6.50
CA LYS A 267 -16.95 -29.11 -6.99
C LYS A 267 -16.87 -30.33 -6.09
N THR A 268 -17.95 -31.10 -6.01
CA THR A 268 -17.92 -32.49 -5.52
C THR A 268 -18.56 -33.44 -6.53
N GLY A 269 -17.86 -34.53 -6.84
CA GLY A 269 -18.37 -35.65 -7.63
C GLY A 269 -19.18 -36.67 -6.82
N HIS A 270 -19.30 -36.49 -5.51
CA HIS A 270 -20.09 -37.38 -4.64
C HIS A 270 -20.69 -36.64 -3.44
N GLY A 271 -21.93 -36.96 -3.09
CA GLY A 271 -22.66 -36.26 -2.04
C GLY A 271 -22.94 -34.80 -2.39
N VAL A 272 -23.04 -33.97 -1.36
CA VAL A 272 -23.24 -32.52 -1.48
C VAL A 272 -22.26 -31.77 -0.59
N ILE A 273 -21.85 -30.59 -1.04
CA ILE A 273 -21.13 -29.58 -0.26
C ILE A 273 -22.12 -28.95 0.71
N THR A 274 -21.76 -28.97 1.99
CA THR A 274 -22.57 -28.43 3.09
C THR A 274 -21.95 -27.23 3.75
N GLU A 275 -20.62 -27.11 3.72
CA GLU A 275 -19.90 -25.94 4.25
C GLU A 275 -18.70 -25.61 3.37
N ILE A 276 -18.46 -24.32 3.17
CA ILE A 276 -17.20 -23.78 2.65
C ILE A 276 -16.60 -22.91 3.76
N ASN A 277 -15.38 -23.24 4.16
CA ASN A 277 -14.65 -22.58 5.23
C ASN A 277 -15.41 -22.46 6.56
N GLY A 278 -16.31 -23.41 6.84
CA GLY A 278 -17.18 -23.40 8.02
C GLY A 278 -18.43 -22.52 7.90
N VAL A 279 -18.62 -21.84 6.76
CA VAL A 279 -19.88 -21.19 6.42
C VAL A 279 -20.82 -22.23 5.81
N LYS A 280 -22.01 -22.35 6.38
CA LYS A 280 -23.03 -23.30 5.90
C LYS A 280 -23.60 -22.84 4.56
N ILE A 281 -23.66 -23.77 3.62
CA ILE A 281 -24.22 -23.57 2.27
C ILE A 281 -25.73 -23.93 2.26
N ALA A 282 -26.38 -23.95 3.43
CA ALA A 282 -27.78 -24.34 3.59
C ALA A 282 -28.67 -23.51 2.66
N ASP A 283 -29.17 -24.16 1.60
CA ASP A 283 -30.04 -23.61 0.57
C ASP A 283 -29.62 -22.23 0.03
N ILE A 284 -28.36 -22.09 -0.42
CA ILE A 284 -27.78 -20.96 -1.22
C ILE A 284 -28.78 -19.80 -1.36
N GLY A 285 -28.95 -19.03 -0.28
CA GLY A 285 -30.02 -18.05 -0.14
C GLY A 285 -29.74 -16.77 -0.93
N ALA A 286 -30.72 -15.86 -0.98
CA ALA A 286 -30.59 -14.62 -1.77
C ALA A 286 -29.46 -13.67 -1.31
N ASN A 287 -29.04 -13.74 -0.03
CA ASN A 287 -28.12 -12.77 0.57
C ASN A 287 -26.68 -13.29 0.78
N THR A 288 -26.37 -14.52 0.38
CA THR A 288 -25.00 -15.06 0.52
C THR A 288 -24.12 -14.71 -0.68
N VAL A 289 -22.81 -14.62 -0.46
CA VAL A 289 -21.79 -14.51 -1.52
C VAL A 289 -21.68 -15.81 -2.33
N PHE A 290 -22.03 -16.95 -1.74
CA PHE A 290 -21.93 -18.25 -2.37
C PHE A 290 -23.06 -18.43 -3.39
N GLY A 291 -22.73 -18.90 -4.58
CA GLY A 291 -23.64 -19.21 -5.68
C GLY A 291 -23.50 -20.65 -6.16
N GLY A 292 -24.20 -20.98 -7.25
CA GLY A 292 -24.14 -22.30 -7.88
C GLY A 292 -25.12 -23.31 -7.27
N THR A 293 -24.70 -24.57 -7.15
CA THR A 293 -25.46 -25.67 -6.57
C THR A 293 -24.71 -26.28 -5.39
N ASN A 294 -25.38 -27.15 -4.63
CA ASN A 294 -24.73 -27.90 -3.55
C ASN A 294 -23.75 -28.99 -4.06
N THR A 295 -23.51 -29.11 -5.36
CA THR A 295 -22.44 -29.96 -5.91
C THR A 295 -21.34 -29.14 -6.60
N GLU A 296 -21.60 -27.85 -6.83
CA GLU A 296 -20.71 -26.91 -7.51
C GLU A 296 -20.98 -25.51 -6.95
N VAL A 297 -20.18 -25.10 -5.96
CA VAL A 297 -20.33 -23.82 -5.26
C VAL A 297 -19.35 -22.82 -5.83
N THR A 298 -19.82 -21.62 -6.17
CA THR A 298 -18.97 -20.52 -6.66
C THR A 298 -19.00 -19.33 -5.69
N PHE A 299 -17.92 -18.55 -5.62
CA PHE A 299 -17.93 -17.27 -4.90
C PHE A 299 -16.82 -16.33 -5.39
N PRO A 300 -17.09 -15.02 -5.48
CA PRO A 300 -16.05 -14.02 -5.69
C PRO A 300 -15.13 -13.93 -4.46
N ALA A 301 -13.84 -13.76 -4.71
CA ALA A 301 -12.83 -13.62 -3.68
C ALA A 301 -11.70 -12.68 -4.11
N ILE A 302 -11.08 -12.04 -3.13
CA ILE A 302 -9.80 -11.36 -3.28
C ILE A 302 -8.70 -12.36 -2.93
N GLN A 303 -7.77 -12.59 -3.84
CA GLN A 303 -6.55 -13.32 -3.54
C GLN A 303 -5.42 -12.34 -3.25
N LYS A 304 -4.82 -12.48 -2.07
CA LYS A 304 -3.54 -11.87 -1.70
C LYS A 304 -2.42 -12.86 -2.01
N ILE A 305 -1.66 -12.57 -3.05
CA ILE A 305 -0.65 -13.45 -3.64
C ILE A 305 0.73 -12.90 -3.31
N SER A 306 1.56 -13.67 -2.60
CA SER A 306 2.93 -13.24 -2.32
C SER A 306 3.76 -13.20 -3.60
N LYS A 307 4.55 -12.12 -3.75
CA LYS A 307 5.59 -11.97 -4.77
C LYS A 307 6.76 -12.94 -4.56
N ALA A 308 6.91 -13.50 -3.36
CA ALA A 308 7.92 -14.52 -3.09
C ALA A 308 7.51 -15.86 -3.70
N GLN A 309 8.44 -16.53 -4.38
CA GLN A 309 8.22 -17.86 -4.95
C GLN A 309 8.25 -18.96 -3.87
N ALA A 310 7.46 -20.00 -4.07
CA ALA A 310 7.59 -21.25 -3.32
C ALA A 310 8.97 -21.89 -3.58
N SER A 311 9.44 -22.75 -2.66
CA SER A 311 10.66 -23.52 -2.89
C SER A 311 10.49 -24.55 -4.01
N ASP A 312 9.29 -25.10 -4.08
CA ASP A 312 8.91 -26.15 -5.00
C ASP A 312 8.27 -25.53 -6.26
N ASP A 313 7.96 -26.37 -7.23
CA ASP A 313 7.31 -26.01 -8.48
C ASP A 313 6.07 -26.87 -8.73
N VAL A 314 5.26 -26.47 -9.71
CA VAL A 314 4.13 -27.22 -10.25
C VAL A 314 4.39 -27.46 -11.72
N ASP A 315 4.64 -28.73 -12.08
CA ASP A 315 5.01 -29.09 -13.46
C ASP A 315 6.16 -28.18 -13.97
N GLY A 316 7.23 -28.00 -13.18
CA GLY A 316 8.35 -27.09 -13.48
C GLY A 316 8.07 -25.61 -13.19
N ALA A 317 6.82 -25.16 -13.28
CA ALA A 317 6.50 -23.74 -13.11
C ALA A 317 6.59 -23.27 -11.65
N LYS A 318 7.24 -22.12 -11.42
CA LYS A 318 7.25 -21.46 -10.10
C LYS A 318 5.89 -20.83 -9.81
N TYR A 319 5.45 -20.94 -8.57
CA TYR A 319 4.20 -20.36 -8.06
C TYR A 319 4.44 -19.59 -6.76
N ALA A 320 3.43 -18.82 -6.33
CA ALA A 320 3.54 -17.99 -5.13
C ALA A 320 3.70 -18.83 -3.85
N LYS A 321 4.61 -18.41 -2.97
CA LYS A 321 4.90 -19.05 -1.68
C LYS A 321 3.68 -19.13 -0.78
N THR A 322 2.89 -18.06 -0.75
CA THR A 322 1.66 -17.99 0.01
C THR A 322 0.59 -17.29 -0.81
N VAL A 323 -0.60 -17.88 -0.84
CA VAL A 323 -1.82 -17.25 -1.30
C VAL A 323 -2.83 -17.32 -0.16
N THR A 324 -3.56 -16.23 0.06
CA THR A 324 -4.75 -16.25 0.93
C THR A 324 -5.95 -15.79 0.12
N THR A 325 -7.03 -16.56 0.17
CA THR A 325 -8.25 -16.33 -0.59
C THR A 325 -9.34 -15.83 0.35
N TYR A 326 -9.66 -14.54 0.28
CA TYR A 326 -10.67 -13.87 1.10
C TYR A 326 -11.97 -13.82 0.32
N ALA A 327 -13.00 -14.52 0.77
CA ALA A 327 -14.33 -14.39 0.16
C ALA A 327 -14.79 -12.93 0.26
N LEU A 328 -15.41 -12.41 -0.80
CA LEU A 328 -15.89 -11.04 -0.86
C LEU A 328 -17.23 -10.92 -0.10
N SER A 329 -17.16 -11.08 1.21
CA SER A 329 -18.30 -11.25 2.11
C SER A 329 -17.97 -10.80 3.53
N ASP A 330 -19.00 -10.66 4.36
CA ASP A 330 -18.83 -10.53 5.82
C ASP A 330 -18.35 -11.85 6.48
N ASP A 331 -18.25 -11.85 7.82
CA ASP A 331 -17.78 -12.99 8.62
C ASP A 331 -18.73 -14.20 8.66
N SER A 332 -19.92 -14.04 8.06
CA SER A 332 -21.01 -15.01 8.01
C SER A 332 -21.28 -15.48 6.57
N GLY A 333 -20.54 -14.96 5.59
CA GLY A 333 -20.68 -15.30 4.18
C GLY A 333 -21.83 -14.58 3.47
N ASN A 334 -22.32 -13.46 4.03
CA ASN A 334 -23.26 -12.57 3.35
C ASN A 334 -22.52 -11.62 2.40
N LYS A 335 -23.21 -11.15 1.36
CA LYS A 335 -22.66 -10.13 0.46
C LYS A 335 -22.36 -8.84 1.23
N LEU A 336 -21.29 -8.18 0.82
CA LEU A 336 -20.95 -6.83 1.26
C LEU A 336 -21.91 -5.81 0.62
N ASP A 337 -22.10 -4.68 1.29
CA ASP A 337 -23.01 -3.63 0.82
C ASP A 337 -22.45 -3.01 -0.47
N GLU A 338 -21.14 -2.73 -0.53
CA GLU A 338 -20.47 -2.18 -1.70
C GLU A 338 -19.68 -3.24 -2.50
N GLN A 339 -20.16 -4.49 -2.50
CA GLN A 339 -19.65 -5.55 -3.39
C GLN A 339 -19.66 -5.12 -4.88
N SER A 340 -20.54 -4.17 -5.22
CA SER A 340 -20.67 -3.60 -6.56
C SER A 340 -19.43 -2.84 -7.04
N LEU A 341 -18.52 -2.45 -6.16
CA LEU A 341 -17.23 -1.84 -6.51
C LEU A 341 -16.28 -2.83 -7.18
N PHE A 342 -16.40 -4.11 -6.87
CA PHE A 342 -15.56 -5.16 -7.43
C PHE A 342 -16.22 -5.88 -8.60
N VAL A 343 -17.51 -6.21 -8.45
CA VAL A 343 -18.24 -7.10 -9.34
C VAL A 343 -19.56 -6.46 -9.77
N LYS A 344 -19.79 -6.35 -11.08
CA LYS A 344 -21.06 -5.90 -11.67
C LYS A 344 -22.16 -6.94 -11.45
N THR A 345 -23.40 -6.55 -11.66
CA THR A 345 -24.57 -7.43 -11.54
C THR A 345 -24.52 -8.67 -12.44
N ASP A 346 -23.76 -8.61 -13.55
CA ASP A 346 -23.56 -9.73 -14.47
C ASP A 346 -22.38 -10.66 -14.09
N GLY A 347 -21.69 -10.39 -12.98
CA GLY A 347 -20.55 -11.17 -12.49
C GLY A 347 -19.19 -10.74 -13.06
N THR A 348 -19.14 -9.71 -13.92
CA THR A 348 -17.88 -9.20 -14.47
C THR A 348 -17.22 -8.14 -13.57
N ALA A 349 -15.91 -7.92 -13.69
CA ALA A 349 -15.22 -6.91 -12.89
C ALA A 349 -15.65 -5.48 -13.27
N VAL A 350 -15.65 -4.61 -12.27
CA VAL A 350 -15.72 -3.15 -12.50
C VAL A 350 -14.35 -2.64 -12.93
N THR A 351 -14.33 -1.90 -14.04
CA THR A 351 -13.09 -1.37 -14.64
C THR A 351 -12.86 0.11 -14.33
N THR A 352 -13.84 0.79 -13.73
CA THR A 352 -13.76 2.21 -13.37
C THR A 352 -13.23 2.44 -11.96
N THR A 353 -13.30 1.42 -11.11
CA THR A 353 -12.85 1.48 -9.71
C THR A 353 -11.35 1.27 -9.63
N LYS A 354 -10.71 2.17 -8.90
CA LYS A 354 -9.28 2.15 -8.61
C LYS A 354 -9.06 1.50 -7.25
N TYR A 355 -7.90 0.87 -7.07
CA TYR A 355 -7.57 0.16 -5.84
C TYR A 355 -6.16 0.51 -5.37
N THR A 356 -6.02 0.66 -4.05
CA THR A 356 -4.72 0.83 -3.38
C THR A 356 -4.70 0.02 -2.09
N VAL A 357 -3.52 -0.17 -1.51
CA VAL A 357 -3.35 -0.80 -0.20
C VAL A 357 -2.64 0.16 0.71
N ALA A 358 -3.28 0.54 1.81
CA ALA A 358 -2.70 1.40 2.83
C ALA A 358 -2.98 0.84 4.21
N ASN A 359 -1.98 0.88 5.10
CA ASN A 359 -2.09 0.39 6.48
C ASN A 359 -2.68 -1.03 6.60
N GLY A 360 -2.36 -1.91 5.65
CA GLY A 360 -2.83 -3.30 5.63
C GLY A 360 -4.29 -3.50 5.19
N LYS A 361 -4.98 -2.44 4.76
CA LYS A 361 -6.34 -2.49 4.21
C LYS A 361 -6.32 -2.32 2.69
N LEU A 362 -7.26 -2.97 2.01
CA LEU A 362 -7.53 -2.72 0.60
C LEU A 362 -8.52 -1.56 0.51
N ILE A 363 -8.23 -0.57 -0.31
CA ILE A 363 -9.06 0.62 -0.48
C ILE A 363 -9.54 0.64 -1.93
N ALA A 364 -10.86 0.65 -2.12
CA ALA A 364 -11.50 0.83 -3.42
C ALA A 364 -12.03 2.27 -3.51
N TYR A 365 -11.79 2.95 -4.63
CA TYR A 365 -12.27 4.31 -4.80
C TYR A 365 -12.64 4.64 -6.25
N ASN A 366 -13.60 5.56 -6.39
CA ASN A 366 -14.02 6.13 -7.67
C ASN A 366 -14.05 7.65 -7.55
N THR A 367 -13.88 8.33 -8.69
CA THR A 367 -14.01 9.78 -8.81
C THR A 367 -15.09 10.12 -9.83
N ASP A 368 -16.13 10.84 -9.42
CA ASP A 368 -17.15 11.39 -10.31
C ASP A 368 -16.73 12.81 -10.74
N ILE A 369 -16.34 12.93 -12.00
CA ILE A 369 -15.84 14.18 -12.62
C ILE A 369 -16.94 15.01 -13.28
N ASN A 370 -18.11 14.44 -13.58
CA ASN A 370 -19.07 15.05 -14.51
C ASN A 370 -20.19 15.81 -13.81
N ASP A 371 -20.76 15.25 -12.74
CA ASP A 371 -21.97 15.79 -12.13
C ASP A 371 -21.75 16.34 -10.72
N ASN A 372 -20.93 15.69 -9.89
CA ASN A 372 -20.81 16.04 -8.48
C ASN A 372 -19.41 16.44 -8.01
N LYS A 373 -18.35 16.21 -8.81
CA LYS A 373 -16.95 16.41 -8.40
C LYS A 373 -16.63 15.75 -7.06
N LYS A 374 -16.84 14.43 -6.99
CA LYS A 374 -16.75 13.66 -5.74
C LYS A 374 -15.76 12.52 -5.83
N VAL A 375 -15.22 12.17 -4.67
CA VAL A 375 -14.53 10.91 -4.43
C VAL A 375 -15.38 10.04 -3.51
N THR A 376 -15.60 8.79 -3.92
CA THR A 376 -16.23 7.75 -3.09
C THR A 376 -15.17 6.72 -2.74
N VAL A 377 -15.07 6.35 -1.46
CA VAL A 377 -14.05 5.46 -0.94
C VAL A 377 -14.64 4.45 0.03
N ASP A 378 -14.20 3.21 -0.13
CA ASP A 378 -14.55 2.09 0.74
C ASP A 378 -13.27 1.33 1.13
N ALA A 379 -13.08 1.15 2.44
CA ALA A 379 -11.94 0.43 2.99
C ALA A 379 -12.34 -0.99 3.42
N TYR A 380 -11.46 -1.96 3.13
CA TYR A 380 -11.68 -3.37 3.43
C TYR A 380 -10.53 -3.94 4.25
N THR A 381 -10.84 -4.37 5.46
CA THR A 381 -9.90 -5.13 6.29
C THR A 381 -10.01 -6.62 5.95
N LEU A 382 -8.93 -7.22 5.45
CA LEU A 382 -8.89 -8.65 5.14
C LEU A 382 -8.69 -9.47 6.43
N LYS A 383 -9.76 -10.13 6.90
CA LYS A 383 -9.82 -10.79 8.22
C LYS A 383 -9.94 -12.31 8.14
N THR A 384 -9.81 -12.96 9.30
CA THR A 384 -10.10 -14.39 9.46
C THR A 384 -10.84 -14.71 10.75
N LYS A 385 -11.80 -15.64 10.67
CA LYS A 385 -12.57 -16.17 11.82
C LYS A 385 -12.78 -17.66 11.64
N GLY A 386 -12.25 -18.49 12.54
CA GLY A 386 -12.40 -19.95 12.45
C GLY A 386 -11.76 -20.60 11.20
N GLY A 387 -10.84 -19.90 10.54
CA GLY A 387 -10.27 -20.31 9.25
C GLY A 387 -11.12 -19.95 8.03
N TYR A 388 -12.21 -19.19 8.22
CA TYR A 388 -12.86 -18.44 7.16
C TYR A 388 -12.12 -17.13 6.93
N TYR A 389 -11.69 -16.88 5.70
CA TYR A 389 -11.05 -15.65 5.28
C TYR A 389 -12.06 -14.82 4.49
N TYR A 390 -12.23 -13.56 4.88
CA TYR A 390 -13.29 -12.70 4.38
C TYR A 390 -12.83 -11.23 4.36
N ALA A 391 -13.54 -10.38 3.63
CA ALA A 391 -13.29 -8.95 3.54
C ALA A 391 -14.28 -8.20 4.43
N ASP A 392 -13.78 -7.53 5.47
CA ASP A 392 -14.60 -6.74 6.38
C ASP A 392 -14.64 -5.29 5.89
N GLU A 393 -15.82 -4.84 5.49
CA GLU A 393 -16.09 -3.51 4.95
C GLU A 393 -16.21 -2.48 6.09
N GLU A 394 -15.53 -1.34 5.94
CA GLU A 394 -15.70 -0.17 6.79
C GLU A 394 -16.84 0.73 6.26
N ASP A 395 -17.22 1.76 7.00
CA ASP A 395 -18.24 2.70 6.54
C ASP A 395 -17.76 3.47 5.29
N LYS A 396 -18.65 3.62 4.31
CA LYS A 396 -18.37 4.34 3.07
C LYS A 396 -18.15 5.83 3.31
N SER A 397 -17.13 6.40 2.67
CA SER A 397 -16.87 7.84 2.62
C SER A 397 -17.23 8.41 1.24
N GLU A 398 -17.96 9.52 1.20
CA GLU A 398 -18.26 10.26 -0.04
C GLU A 398 -18.05 11.74 0.19
N GLU A 399 -17.05 12.31 -0.49
CA GLU A 399 -16.56 13.66 -0.25
C GLU A 399 -16.38 14.44 -1.54
N ASP A 400 -16.46 15.77 -1.47
CA ASP A 400 -16.15 16.65 -2.60
C ASP A 400 -14.64 16.62 -2.91
N CYS A 401 -14.27 16.88 -4.15
CA CYS A 401 -12.89 17.00 -4.58
C CYS A 401 -12.77 18.01 -5.73
N GLU A 402 -11.59 18.61 -5.88
CA GLU A 402 -11.32 19.45 -7.04
C GLU A 402 -11.12 18.60 -8.31
N VAL A 403 -11.36 19.24 -9.45
CA VAL A 403 -11.14 18.66 -10.78
C VAL A 403 -10.36 19.69 -11.57
N SER A 404 -9.25 19.23 -12.16
CA SER A 404 -8.37 19.98 -13.05
C SER A 404 -9.15 20.90 -13.98
N ALA A 405 -8.87 22.20 -13.95
CA ALA A 405 -9.36 23.13 -14.96
C ALA A 405 -8.70 22.91 -16.33
N GLN A 406 -7.48 22.36 -16.34
CA GLN A 406 -6.67 22.11 -17.53
C GLN A 406 -7.34 21.08 -18.45
N ASP A 407 -7.64 19.88 -17.94
CA ASP A 407 -8.21 18.79 -18.74
C ASP A 407 -9.71 18.54 -18.50
N LYS A 408 -10.26 19.01 -17.37
CA LYS A 408 -11.65 18.83 -16.93
C LYS A 408 -12.07 17.37 -16.74
N THR A 409 -11.09 16.48 -16.65
CA THR A 409 -11.28 15.03 -16.54
C THR A 409 -10.46 14.39 -15.42
N THR A 410 -9.50 15.09 -14.85
CA THR A 410 -8.67 14.60 -13.75
C THR A 410 -9.12 15.20 -12.42
N ALA A 411 -9.57 14.33 -11.51
CA ALA A 411 -9.84 14.72 -10.13
C ALA A 411 -8.52 14.84 -9.36
N ALA A 412 -8.42 15.84 -8.48
CA ALA A 412 -7.28 16.08 -7.60
C ALA A 412 -7.24 15.08 -6.42
N VAL A 413 -7.24 13.79 -6.77
CA VAL A 413 -7.23 12.65 -5.86
C VAL A 413 -6.04 11.76 -6.20
N GLN A 414 -5.13 11.60 -5.26
CA GLN A 414 -3.83 10.96 -5.49
C GLN A 414 -3.54 9.90 -4.44
N THR A 415 -2.76 8.89 -4.82
CA THR A 415 -2.12 7.97 -3.86
C THR A 415 -0.68 8.40 -3.58
N ASP A 416 -0.24 8.26 -2.34
CA ASP A 416 1.16 8.43 -1.96
C ASP A 416 1.97 7.13 -2.13
N VAL A 417 3.27 7.19 -1.79
CA VAL A 417 4.20 6.05 -1.85
C VAL A 417 3.80 4.88 -0.95
N ASP A 418 3.03 5.15 0.11
CA ASP A 418 2.53 4.13 1.05
C ASP A 418 1.09 3.69 0.70
N GLY A 419 0.58 4.14 -0.45
CA GLY A 419 -0.76 3.84 -0.94
C GLY A 419 -1.89 4.62 -0.26
N ASN A 420 -1.62 5.56 0.65
CA ASN A 420 -2.68 6.35 1.28
C ASN A 420 -3.32 7.28 0.25
N LEU A 421 -4.62 7.54 0.41
CA LEU A 421 -5.38 8.40 -0.47
C LEU A 421 -5.40 9.85 0.03
N TRP A 422 -5.23 10.78 -0.91
CA TRP A 422 -5.20 12.22 -0.68
C TRP A 422 -6.18 12.90 -1.62
N ARG A 423 -6.81 13.98 -1.16
CA ARG A 423 -7.67 14.82 -2.00
C ARG A 423 -7.43 16.31 -1.74
N LEU A 424 -7.67 17.12 -2.76
CA LEU A 424 -7.77 18.56 -2.67
C LEU A 424 -9.24 18.98 -2.74
N ASP A 425 -9.65 19.91 -1.88
CA ASP A 425 -11.01 20.47 -1.86
C ASP A 425 -11.05 21.79 -1.06
N GLY A 426 -11.62 22.84 -1.65
CA GLY A 426 -11.90 24.10 -0.95
C GLY A 426 -10.66 24.79 -0.37
N GLY A 427 -9.51 24.61 -1.03
CA GLY A 427 -8.20 25.08 -0.58
C GLY A 427 -7.68 24.36 0.66
N TYR A 428 -8.01 23.08 0.82
CA TYR A 428 -7.41 22.21 1.83
C TYR A 428 -6.96 20.90 1.18
N ILE A 429 -5.84 20.37 1.65
CA ILE A 429 -5.38 19.02 1.32
C ILE A 429 -5.77 18.10 2.47
N TYR A 430 -6.43 17.00 2.13
CA TYR A 430 -6.91 16.00 3.06
C TYR A 430 -6.23 14.65 2.84
N LYS A 431 -6.08 13.88 3.91
CA LYS A 431 -5.65 12.49 3.88
C LYS A 431 -6.79 11.60 4.37
N PHE A 432 -7.10 10.55 3.63
CA PHE A 432 -8.03 9.52 4.11
C PHE A 432 -7.39 8.74 5.26
N ASP A 433 -8.15 8.51 6.33
CA ASP A 433 -7.65 7.81 7.53
C ASP A 433 -7.60 6.28 7.38
N ASN A 434 -8.13 5.78 6.25
CA ASN A 434 -8.29 4.36 5.90
C ASN A 434 -9.43 3.66 6.67
N THR A 435 -10.42 4.40 7.15
CA THR A 435 -11.74 3.88 7.56
C THR A 435 -12.83 4.56 6.75
N ASP A 436 -13.18 5.78 7.13
CA ASP A 436 -14.40 6.48 6.68
C ASP A 436 -14.24 8.01 6.72
N ASP A 437 -13.19 8.53 7.36
CA ASP A 437 -12.97 9.95 7.61
C ASP A 437 -11.74 10.52 6.86
N TRP A 438 -11.72 11.84 6.71
CA TRP A 438 -10.65 12.58 6.03
C TRP A 438 -10.02 13.63 6.93
N ASP A 439 -8.75 13.45 7.25
CA ASP A 439 -7.97 14.37 8.06
C ASP A 439 -7.52 15.59 7.24
N LYS A 440 -7.80 16.81 7.73
CA LYS A 440 -7.23 18.04 7.18
C LYS A 440 -5.75 18.12 7.50
N VAL A 441 -4.91 18.17 6.47
CA VAL A 441 -3.45 18.20 6.64
C VAL A 441 -2.89 19.60 6.39
N TYR A 442 -3.29 20.26 5.31
CA TYR A 442 -2.80 21.59 4.94
C TYR A 442 -3.94 22.52 4.54
N LYS A 443 -3.81 23.81 4.89
CA LYS A 443 -4.52 24.92 4.24
C LYS A 443 -3.64 25.45 3.12
N VAL A 444 -4.17 25.45 1.90
CA VAL A 444 -3.49 25.94 0.69
C VAL A 444 -4.31 27.06 0.05
N ASP A 445 -3.85 27.58 -1.10
CA ASP A 445 -4.62 28.54 -1.89
C ASP A 445 -5.99 27.96 -2.25
N GLY A 446 -7.00 28.83 -2.32
CA GLY A 446 -8.36 28.43 -2.63
C GLY A 446 -8.61 28.14 -4.10
N SER A 447 -7.69 28.54 -4.99
CA SER A 447 -7.77 28.28 -6.43
C SER A 447 -7.24 26.91 -6.85
N PHE A 448 -6.38 26.27 -6.04
CA PHE A 448 -5.73 25.04 -6.45
C PHE A 448 -6.75 23.96 -6.80
N ASP A 449 -6.53 23.34 -7.94
CA ASP A 449 -7.35 22.28 -8.53
C ASP A 449 -6.52 21.08 -9.00
N GLU A 450 -5.20 21.14 -8.80
CA GLU A 450 -4.26 20.08 -9.12
C GLU A 450 -3.41 19.68 -7.91
N LEU A 451 -3.04 18.39 -7.87
CA LEU A 451 -2.33 17.81 -6.73
C LEU A 451 -1.39 16.69 -7.19
N SER A 452 -0.16 16.73 -6.69
CA SER A 452 0.84 15.68 -6.81
C SER A 452 1.40 15.33 -5.43
N VAL A 453 1.38 14.05 -5.06
CA VAL A 453 1.75 13.58 -3.72
C VAL A 453 2.83 12.49 -3.81
N TYR A 454 3.94 12.70 -3.12
CA TYR A 454 4.89 11.64 -2.80
C TYR A 454 4.62 11.08 -1.40
N ASP A 455 4.53 11.97 -0.41
CA ASP A 455 4.12 11.70 0.97
C ASP A 455 3.61 12.99 1.63
N LYS A 456 3.27 12.96 2.92
CA LYS A 456 2.75 14.12 3.68
C LYS A 456 3.70 15.34 3.74
N ASP A 457 4.99 15.13 3.49
CA ASP A 457 6.05 16.12 3.59
C ASP A 457 6.57 16.54 2.21
N ASN A 458 6.07 15.94 1.12
CA ASN A 458 6.54 16.15 -0.26
C ASN A 458 5.34 16.13 -1.22
N MET A 459 4.80 17.31 -1.54
CA MET A 459 3.66 17.50 -2.44
C MET A 459 3.84 18.73 -3.31
N VAL A 460 3.10 18.78 -4.41
CA VAL A 460 2.87 19.99 -5.20
C VAL A 460 1.37 20.17 -5.34
N ALA A 461 0.88 21.39 -5.13
CA ALA A 461 -0.49 21.77 -5.46
C ALA A 461 -0.45 23.07 -6.26
N TRP A 462 -1.27 23.17 -7.29
CA TRP A 462 -1.24 24.33 -8.19
C TRP A 462 -2.61 24.60 -8.82
N SER A 463 -2.70 25.76 -9.46
CA SER A 463 -3.76 26.14 -10.39
C SER A 463 -3.10 26.80 -11.60
N GLU A 464 -3.29 26.21 -12.77
CA GLU A 464 -2.80 26.80 -14.02
C GLU A 464 -3.55 28.12 -14.34
N ASP A 465 -4.88 28.13 -14.17
CA ASP A 465 -5.74 29.29 -14.51
C ASP A 465 -5.46 30.55 -13.66
N ASP A 466 -5.03 30.36 -12.42
CA ASP A 466 -4.73 31.45 -11.48
C ASP A 466 -3.22 31.73 -11.32
N ASP A 467 -2.37 31.09 -12.12
CA ASP A 467 -0.90 31.26 -12.14
C ASP A 467 -0.26 31.16 -10.74
N VAL A 468 -0.68 30.17 -9.94
CA VAL A 468 -0.18 29.97 -8.58
C VAL A 468 0.13 28.51 -8.27
N TYR A 469 1.18 28.30 -7.46
CA TYR A 469 1.55 26.97 -7.00
C TYR A 469 2.14 26.99 -5.59
N SER A 470 2.21 25.81 -4.97
CA SER A 470 2.91 25.57 -3.71
C SER A 470 3.73 24.29 -3.79
N LEU A 471 5.02 24.39 -3.45
CA LEU A 471 5.87 23.24 -3.15
C LEU A 471 5.82 22.96 -1.65
N ILE A 472 5.25 21.83 -1.28
CA ILE A 472 5.12 21.40 0.12
C ILE A 472 6.23 20.40 0.38
N GLY A 473 7.22 20.81 1.17
CA GLY A 473 8.44 20.03 1.39
C GLY A 473 9.69 20.73 0.87
N GLY A 474 10.86 20.23 1.24
CA GLY A 474 12.13 20.88 0.94
C GLY A 474 12.44 22.08 1.86
N LYS A 475 13.66 22.62 1.73
CA LYS A 475 14.03 23.88 2.40
C LYS A 475 13.44 25.02 1.57
N SER A 476 12.30 25.57 1.99
CA SER A 476 11.90 26.90 1.55
C SER A 476 12.92 27.93 2.05
N ASP A 477 13.29 28.90 1.23
CA ASP A 477 14.03 30.07 1.70
C ASP A 477 13.13 30.86 2.66
N ASP A 478 13.29 30.61 3.96
CA ASP A 478 12.56 31.21 5.09
C ASP A 478 12.83 32.73 5.25
N ASN A 479 12.94 33.49 4.16
CA ASN A 479 13.35 34.89 4.18
C ASN A 479 12.45 35.84 3.38
N LYS A 480 11.13 35.66 3.51
CA LYS A 480 10.15 36.75 3.33
C LYS A 480 9.34 36.88 4.64
N GLY A 481 9.73 37.83 5.51
CA GLY A 481 9.07 38.12 6.80
C GLY A 481 7.63 38.64 6.66
N ASP A 482 6.78 38.65 7.70
CA ASP A 482 7.06 38.84 9.13
C ASP A 482 5.94 38.24 10.02
N ASP A 483 6.37 37.52 11.06
CA ASP A 483 5.86 37.37 12.43
C ASP A 483 4.34 37.14 12.72
N GLN A 484 4.00 35.90 13.09
CA GLN A 484 3.59 35.61 14.48
C GLN A 484 3.91 34.16 14.88
N GLY A 485 4.81 34.02 15.86
CA GLY A 485 4.83 32.85 16.75
C GLY A 485 5.83 31.76 16.38
N THR A 486 7.12 32.04 16.53
CA THR A 486 8.17 31.01 16.45
C THR A 486 8.01 29.99 17.59
N THR A 487 7.46 28.82 17.29
CA THR A 487 7.91 27.57 17.89
C THR A 487 8.73 26.82 16.85
N PRO A 488 9.99 26.44 17.13
CA PRO A 488 10.80 25.70 16.17
C PRO A 488 10.08 24.39 15.83
N VAL A 489 9.85 24.14 14.54
CA VAL A 489 9.27 22.88 14.03
C VAL A 489 10.30 21.78 14.25
N VAL A 490 10.17 21.06 15.37
CA VAL A 490 11.01 19.90 15.67
C VAL A 490 10.28 18.67 15.13
N LYS A 491 10.87 18.05 14.09
CA LYS A 491 10.43 16.77 13.51
C LYS A 491 10.21 15.74 14.63
N ALA A 492 8.99 15.18 14.72
CA ALA A 492 8.70 14.07 15.62
C ALA A 492 9.54 12.84 15.24
N GLY A 493 9.97 12.07 16.23
CA GLY A 493 10.85 10.92 16.07
C GLY A 493 12.24 11.12 16.68
N TRP A 494 13.14 10.18 16.35
CA TRP A 494 14.51 10.20 16.83
C TRP A 494 15.31 11.33 16.17
N ALA A 495 15.94 12.16 17.00
CA ALA A 495 16.82 13.24 16.58
C ALA A 495 18.19 13.07 17.23
N GLN A 496 19.24 13.03 16.42
CA GLN A 496 20.62 12.96 16.91
C GLN A 496 21.13 14.36 17.25
N THR A 497 21.61 14.53 18.49
CA THR A 497 22.23 15.78 18.95
C THR A 497 23.69 15.56 19.34
N SER A 498 24.43 16.64 19.59
CA SER A 498 25.79 16.56 20.14
C SER A 498 25.87 15.90 21.51
N ALA A 499 24.75 15.84 22.25
CA ALA A 499 24.65 15.19 23.56
C ALA A 499 24.16 13.72 23.49
N GLY A 500 23.78 13.23 22.31
CA GLY A 500 23.23 11.90 22.09
C GLY A 500 21.87 11.93 21.39
N TRP A 501 21.25 10.75 21.23
CA TRP A 501 19.92 10.62 20.64
C TRP A 501 18.85 11.17 21.57
N THR A 502 17.87 11.87 21.01
CA THR A 502 16.67 12.37 21.69
C THR A 502 15.45 11.95 20.91
N TYR A 503 14.26 11.98 21.51
CA TYR A 503 13.02 11.68 20.79
C TYR A 503 12.03 12.82 20.97
N VAL A 504 11.48 13.31 19.86
CA VAL A 504 10.44 14.34 19.82
C VAL A 504 9.11 13.63 19.61
N LYS A 505 8.14 13.87 20.49
CA LYS A 505 6.78 13.31 20.39
C LYS A 505 6.01 14.00 19.26
N ALA A 506 4.90 13.39 18.84
CA ALA A 506 4.02 13.95 17.81
C ALA A 506 3.48 15.36 18.16
N ASP A 507 3.38 15.71 19.44
CA ASP A 507 2.98 17.03 19.94
C ASP A 507 4.13 18.07 19.94
N GLY A 508 5.29 17.73 19.37
CA GLY A 508 6.48 18.59 19.32
C GLY A 508 7.25 18.68 20.64
N THR A 509 6.78 18.04 21.72
CA THR A 509 7.49 18.00 23.00
C THR A 509 8.53 16.90 23.03
N LYS A 510 9.54 17.07 23.87
CA LYS A 510 10.60 16.07 24.07
C LYS A 510 10.12 14.91 24.94
N ALA A 511 10.41 13.68 24.50
CA ALA A 511 10.21 12.49 25.31
C ALA A 511 11.20 12.42 26.48
N THR A 512 10.68 12.02 27.64
CA THR A 512 11.41 11.69 28.86
C THR A 512 10.74 10.46 29.47
N GLY A 513 11.49 9.63 30.18
CA GLY A 513 11.03 8.34 30.68
C GLY A 513 10.98 7.26 29.58
N TRP A 514 10.15 6.24 29.81
CA TRP A 514 9.98 5.12 28.89
C TRP A 514 9.24 5.52 27.61
N LEU A 515 9.76 5.06 26.48
CA LEU A 515 9.19 5.24 25.15
C LEU A 515 9.14 3.88 24.44
N GLN A 516 8.00 3.53 23.87
CA GLN A 516 7.88 2.38 22.98
C GLN A 516 7.89 2.87 21.53
N ASP A 517 8.82 2.36 20.73
CA ASP A 517 8.98 2.71 19.32
C ASP A 517 9.47 1.49 18.52
N GLY A 518 8.86 1.23 17.36
CA GLY A 518 9.21 0.08 16.51
C GLY A 518 9.17 -1.30 17.21
N GLY A 519 8.31 -1.46 18.23
CA GLY A 519 8.21 -2.69 19.04
C GLY A 519 9.27 -2.87 20.12
N ALA A 520 10.21 -1.93 20.27
CA ALA A 520 11.22 -1.92 21.33
C ALA A 520 10.94 -0.82 22.37
N TRP A 521 11.44 -1.02 23.59
CA TRP A 521 11.38 -0.01 24.66
C TRP A 521 12.72 0.73 24.78
N TYR A 522 12.64 2.04 24.98
CA TYR A 522 13.77 2.94 25.17
C TYR A 522 13.54 3.77 26.43
N TYR A 523 14.62 4.29 27.02
CA TYR A 523 14.53 5.21 28.16
C TYR A 523 15.20 6.54 27.82
N LEU A 524 14.45 7.63 27.89
CA LEU A 524 14.94 8.99 27.72
C LEU A 524 15.16 9.60 29.10
N LYS A 525 16.37 10.06 29.40
CA LYS A 525 16.71 10.68 30.69
C LYS A 525 15.89 11.96 30.92
N ALA A 526 15.97 12.58 32.09
CA ALA A 526 15.28 13.85 32.37
C ALA A 526 15.71 14.99 31.41
N ASP A 527 16.97 14.94 30.95
CA ASP A 527 17.48 15.81 29.88
C ASP A 527 17.14 15.29 28.48
N GLY A 528 16.21 14.34 28.36
CA GLY A 528 15.69 13.60 27.19
C GLY A 528 16.71 13.05 26.21
N THR A 529 17.96 12.87 26.65
CA THR A 529 18.91 12.04 25.91
C THR A 529 18.66 10.57 26.22
N MET A 530 18.75 9.73 25.20
CA MET A 530 18.55 8.29 25.27
C MET A 530 19.60 7.65 26.18
N ALA A 531 19.15 6.79 27.08
CA ALA A 531 20.02 5.99 27.93
C ALA A 531 20.50 4.72 27.21
N THR A 532 21.71 4.30 27.57
CA THR A 532 22.28 2.99 27.22
C THR A 532 22.88 2.39 28.50
N GLY A 533 23.04 1.08 28.56
CA GLY A 533 23.51 0.36 29.73
C GLY A 533 22.45 0.24 30.83
N TRP A 534 22.91 0.07 32.08
CA TRP A 534 22.03 -0.06 33.24
C TRP A 534 21.33 1.25 33.60
N ILE A 535 20.01 1.20 33.78
CA ILE A 535 19.23 2.28 34.37
C ILE A 535 18.42 1.77 35.56
N GLN A 536 18.19 2.65 36.52
CA GLN A 536 17.31 2.39 37.66
C GLN A 536 16.09 3.32 37.55
N ASP A 537 14.91 2.73 37.42
CA ASP A 537 13.63 3.43 37.44
C ASP A 537 12.85 3.03 38.69
N GLY A 538 12.67 3.98 39.61
CA GLY A 538 12.21 3.70 40.97
C GLY A 538 13.15 2.75 41.72
N ALA A 539 12.63 1.58 42.12
CA ALA A 539 13.41 0.54 42.80
C ALA A 539 13.94 -0.56 41.87
N THR A 540 13.62 -0.49 40.57
CA THR A 540 13.84 -1.57 39.61
C THR A 540 14.98 -1.22 38.65
N TRP A 541 15.83 -2.19 38.35
CA TRP A 541 16.91 -2.06 37.37
C TRP A 541 16.50 -2.63 36.01
N TYR A 542 16.96 -1.98 34.94
CA TYR A 542 16.75 -2.36 33.55
C TYR A 542 18.06 -2.19 32.78
N TYR A 543 18.20 -2.86 31.64
CA TYR A 543 19.37 -2.71 30.78
C TYR A 543 18.97 -2.38 29.34
N LEU A 544 19.60 -1.35 28.78
CA LEU A 544 19.42 -0.89 27.41
C LEU A 544 20.69 -1.22 26.62
N ASN A 545 20.58 -1.83 25.44
CA ASN A 545 21.75 -2.17 24.62
C ASN A 545 22.39 -0.91 23.98
N GLY A 546 23.41 -1.10 23.13
CA GLY A 546 24.12 0.00 22.47
C GLY A 546 23.25 0.85 21.52
N SER A 547 22.12 0.34 21.05
CA SER A 547 21.14 1.11 20.27
C SER A 547 20.04 1.73 21.16
N GLY A 548 20.10 1.55 22.48
CA GLY A 548 19.11 2.03 23.45
C GLY A 548 17.91 1.11 23.65
N ALA A 549 17.84 -0.03 22.94
CA ALA A 549 16.72 -0.95 23.07
C ALA A 549 16.82 -1.81 24.35
N MET A 550 15.75 -1.84 25.12
CA MET A 550 15.63 -2.58 26.37
C MET A 550 15.80 -4.08 26.15
N GLN A 551 16.64 -4.69 26.97
CA GLN A 551 16.91 -6.11 26.93
C GLN A 551 15.95 -6.88 27.85
N THR A 552 15.67 -8.12 27.46
CA THR A 552 14.99 -9.13 28.28
C THR A 552 15.80 -10.43 28.23
N GLY A 553 15.57 -11.34 29.16
CA GLY A 553 16.31 -12.60 29.29
C GLY A 553 17.68 -12.45 29.96
N TRP A 554 18.58 -13.39 29.67
CA TRP A 554 19.94 -13.40 30.22
C TRP A 554 20.81 -12.32 29.59
N LEU A 555 21.44 -11.52 30.44
CA LEU A 555 22.41 -10.49 30.09
C LEU A 555 23.78 -10.87 30.65
N ASN A 556 24.82 -10.83 29.81
CA ASN A 556 26.21 -10.91 30.24
C ASN A 556 26.82 -9.50 30.20
N ASP A 557 27.05 -8.91 31.38
CA ASP A 557 27.75 -7.65 31.53
C ASP A 557 29.14 -7.93 32.11
N ASN A 558 30.15 -7.85 31.22
CA ASN A 558 31.57 -8.03 31.57
C ASN A 558 31.90 -9.30 32.37
N GLY A 559 31.26 -10.43 32.02
CA GLY A 559 31.49 -11.72 32.67
C GLY A 559 30.61 -11.99 33.89
N THR A 560 29.75 -11.04 34.27
CA THR A 560 28.71 -11.24 35.28
C THR A 560 27.36 -11.39 34.59
N PHE A 561 26.62 -12.43 34.95
CA PHE A 561 25.31 -12.71 34.35
C PHE A 561 24.18 -12.16 35.21
N TYR A 562 23.16 -11.59 34.56
CA TYR A 562 21.95 -11.06 35.16
C TYR A 562 20.73 -11.55 34.37
N TYR A 563 19.57 -11.62 35.01
CA TYR A 563 18.33 -12.00 34.34
C TYR A 563 17.31 -10.87 34.37
N LEU A 564 16.85 -10.45 33.20
CA LEU A 564 15.82 -9.44 32.97
C LEU A 564 14.52 -10.17 32.60
N ASN A 565 13.42 -9.95 33.31
CA ASN A 565 12.16 -10.64 33.02
C ASN A 565 11.49 -10.11 31.72
N GLY A 566 10.29 -10.60 31.40
CA GLY A 566 9.54 -10.17 30.20
C GLY A 566 9.16 -8.68 30.15
N SER A 567 9.18 -7.97 31.30
CA SER A 567 9.02 -6.52 31.35
C SER A 567 10.36 -5.77 31.38
N GLY A 568 11.48 -6.47 31.18
CA GLY A 568 12.84 -5.93 31.26
C GLY A 568 13.37 -5.69 32.68
N ALA A 569 12.59 -6.00 33.72
CA ALA A 569 12.99 -5.78 35.09
C ALA A 569 14.02 -6.82 35.55
N MET A 570 15.13 -6.36 36.11
CA MET A 570 16.17 -7.22 36.67
C MET A 570 15.65 -7.95 37.90
N LEU A 571 15.77 -9.29 37.87
CA LEU A 571 15.50 -10.11 39.04
C LEU A 571 16.64 -9.97 40.05
N SER A 572 16.29 -9.94 41.34
CA SER A 572 17.26 -9.96 42.44
C SER A 572 16.71 -10.76 43.61
N ASN A 573 17.62 -11.42 44.34
CA ASN A 573 17.31 -12.25 45.51
C ASN A 573 16.21 -13.30 45.26
N THR A 574 16.23 -13.94 44.09
CA THR A 574 15.18 -14.86 43.64
C THR A 574 15.71 -15.88 42.63
N THR A 575 14.87 -16.83 42.24
CA THR A 575 15.17 -17.84 41.22
C THR A 575 14.58 -17.42 39.87
N THR A 576 15.36 -17.56 38.80
CA THR A 576 14.95 -17.29 37.41
C THR A 576 13.96 -18.37 36.91
N PRO A 577 13.19 -18.11 35.84
CA PRO A 577 12.24 -19.09 35.28
C PRO A 577 12.88 -20.43 34.85
N ASP A 578 14.16 -20.41 34.49
CA ASP A 578 14.97 -21.58 34.12
C ASP A 578 15.76 -22.19 35.30
N GLY A 579 15.51 -21.75 36.53
CA GLY A 579 15.94 -22.43 37.75
C GLY A 579 17.25 -21.97 38.38
N TYR A 580 17.87 -20.88 37.90
CA TYR A 580 19.11 -20.34 38.46
C TYR A 580 18.83 -19.28 39.54
N TYR A 581 19.68 -19.19 40.57
CA TYR A 581 19.52 -18.19 41.62
C TYR A 581 20.32 -16.92 41.33
N VAL A 582 19.67 -15.76 41.39
CA VAL A 582 20.31 -14.44 41.30
C VAL A 582 20.33 -13.78 42.69
N GLY A 583 21.50 -13.29 43.09
CA GLY A 583 21.75 -12.72 44.42
C GLY A 583 21.07 -11.36 44.64
N ALA A 584 21.28 -10.78 45.82
CA ALA A 584 20.68 -9.49 46.19
C ALA A 584 21.04 -8.32 45.27
N ASN A 585 22.16 -8.40 44.55
CA ASN A 585 22.59 -7.44 43.53
C ASN A 585 22.19 -7.85 42.11
N GLY A 586 21.36 -8.89 41.93
CA GLY A 586 20.91 -9.41 40.64
C GLY A 586 21.92 -10.28 39.89
N ALA A 587 23.16 -10.39 40.39
CA ALA A 587 24.17 -11.22 39.76
C ALA A 587 23.85 -12.71 39.98
N TRP A 588 23.98 -13.51 38.92
CA TRP A 588 23.87 -14.97 39.01
C TRP A 588 24.90 -15.52 39.99
N VAL A 589 24.40 -16.31 40.94
CA VAL A 589 25.23 -17.04 41.90
C VAL A 589 25.38 -18.46 41.38
N LYS A 590 26.63 -18.83 41.10
CA LYS A 590 27.01 -20.15 40.61
C LYS A 590 26.88 -21.22 41.69
#